data_AF-K3ZK33-F1
#
_entry.id   AF-K3ZK33-F1
#
_cell.length_a   1.000
_cell.length_b   1.000
_cell.length_c   1.000
_cell.angle_alpha   90.00
_cell.angle_beta   90.00
_cell.angle_gamma   90.00
#
_symmetry.space_group_name_H-M   'P 1'
#
loop_
_entity.id
_entity.type
_entity.pdbx_description
1 polymer ?
#
loop_
_entity_poly.entity_id
_entity_poly.type
_entity_poly.pdbx_seq_one_letter_code
_entity_poly.pdbx_strand_id
1 'polypeptide(L)'
;MVIQSLRDIFSDPEIDRTNMTPEVKKAIANHRMKKYKMICFFGAAFVVWTDKAALLNRIYQHNHTSAQLCTFYFIIALVSVLLGIIASSFPDTAPWAMVVAWNGSLQAFLFLNACFHLRMIELYPELLHLTISFMVTSVIFSIYWSFWARDPTVRLVEAARHE
;
A
#
# COMPACT_ATOMS: atom_id res chain seq x y z
N MET A 1 17.53 -14.50 7.41
CA MET A 1 17.72 -13.04 7.58
C MET A 1 16.52 -12.21 7.11
N VAL A 2 16.00 -12.38 5.88
CA VAL A 2 14.83 -11.61 5.36
C VAL A 2 13.54 -11.85 6.17
N ILE A 3 13.29 -13.09 6.61
CA ILE A 3 12.08 -13.46 7.38
C ILE A 3 12.06 -12.79 8.77
N GLN A 4 13.23 -12.63 9.41
CA GLN A 4 13.34 -11.90 10.69
C GLN A 4 13.13 -10.39 10.49
N SER A 5 13.71 -9.81 9.44
CA SER A 5 13.48 -8.39 9.11
C SER A 5 12.00 -8.08 8.83
N LEU A 6 11.28 -8.98 8.13
CA LEU A 6 9.85 -8.83 7.92
C LEU A 6 9.06 -9.00 9.23
N ARG A 7 9.43 -9.97 10.07
CA ARG A 7 8.81 -10.15 11.39
C ARG A 7 8.97 -8.91 12.26
N ASP A 8 10.17 -8.33 12.34
CA ASP A 8 10.42 -7.11 13.11
C ASP A 8 9.70 -5.87 12.53
N ILE A 9 9.44 -5.87 11.22
CA ILE A 9 8.59 -4.86 10.56
C ILE A 9 7.10 -5.03 10.90
N PHE A 10 6.62 -6.21 11.29
CA PHE A 10 5.19 -6.47 11.52
C PHE A 10 4.82 -6.84 12.96
N SER A 11 5.79 -7.10 13.83
CA SER A 11 5.57 -7.32 15.27
C SER A 11 5.27 -5.99 15.95
N ASP A 12 4.00 -5.75 16.26
CA ASP A 12 3.61 -4.72 17.24
C ASP A 12 3.88 -5.29 18.65
N PRO A 13 4.52 -4.53 19.56
CA PRO A 13 4.62 -4.93 20.95
C PRO A 13 3.21 -5.03 21.53
N GLU A 14 2.94 -6.13 22.24
CA GLU A 14 1.68 -6.43 22.91
C GLU A 14 1.50 -5.48 24.10
N ILE A 15 1.13 -4.22 23.81
CA ILE A 15 0.91 -3.17 24.81
C ILE A 15 -0.56 -3.18 25.19
N ASP A 16 -0.84 -3.34 26.48
CA ASP A 16 -2.16 -3.21 27.08
C ASP A 16 -2.80 -1.85 26.70
N ARG A 17 -3.79 -1.90 25.80
CA ARG A 17 -4.30 -0.73 25.06
C ARG A 17 -5.18 0.17 25.92
N THR A 18 -5.62 -0.29 27.10
CA THR A 18 -6.51 0.47 27.99
C THR A 18 -5.80 1.54 28.82
N ASN A 19 -4.46 1.48 28.94
CA ASN A 19 -3.68 2.41 29.77
C ASN A 19 -2.52 3.09 29.03
N MET A 20 -2.63 3.30 27.71
CA MET A 20 -1.58 3.97 26.93
C MET A 20 -1.53 5.48 27.20
N THR A 21 -0.37 5.96 27.67
CA THR A 21 -0.08 7.38 27.79
C THR A 21 -0.05 8.07 26.40
N PRO A 22 -0.29 9.39 26.32
CA PRO A 22 -0.18 10.14 25.07
C PRO A 22 1.18 9.99 24.37
N GLU A 23 2.25 9.85 25.16
CA GLU A 23 3.61 9.66 24.65
C GLU A 23 3.78 8.32 23.94
N VAL A 24 3.24 7.24 24.52
CA VAL A 24 3.25 5.90 23.91
C VAL A 24 2.45 5.90 22.61
N LYS A 25 1.28 6.55 22.59
CA LYS A 25 0.47 6.71 21.38
C LYS A 25 1.23 7.44 20.26
N LYS A 26 1.92 8.53 20.61
CA LYS A 26 2.75 9.29 19.67
C LYS A 26 3.93 8.47 19.14
N ALA A 27 4.59 7.68 20.00
CA ALA A 27 5.69 6.81 19.59
C ALA A 27 5.22 5.72 18.62
N ILE A 28 4.08 5.07 18.88
CA ILE A 28 3.47 4.07 17.98
C ILE A 28 3.12 4.72 16.63
N ALA A 29 2.48 5.90 16.64
CA ALA A 29 2.13 6.62 15.42
C ALA A 29 3.37 6.96 14.58
N ASN A 30 4.44 7.48 15.20
CA ASN A 30 5.69 7.81 14.53
C ASN A 30 6.38 6.57 13.94
N HIS A 31 6.40 5.47 14.69
CA HIS A 31 6.95 4.21 14.22
C HIS A 31 6.21 3.68 12.98
N ARG A 32 4.88 3.71 12.99
CA ARG A 32 4.05 3.34 11.83
C ARG A 32 4.28 4.25 10.64
N MET A 33 4.32 5.56 10.88
CA MET A 33 4.58 6.54 9.84
C MET A 33 5.92 6.27 9.13
N LYS A 34 6.96 5.91 9.89
CA LYS A 34 8.26 5.52 9.34
C LYS A 34 8.17 4.26 8.46
N LYS A 35 7.39 3.25 8.88
CA LYS A 35 7.16 2.04 8.07
C LYS A 35 6.44 2.36 6.77
N TYR A 36 5.37 3.16 6.82
CA TYR A 36 4.66 3.60 5.62
C TYR A 36 5.54 4.42 4.69
N LYS A 37 6.32 5.36 5.23
CA LYS A 37 7.31 6.12 4.46
C LYS A 37 8.25 5.20 3.70
N MET A 38 8.82 4.21 4.39
CA MET A 38 9.74 3.24 3.79
C MET A 38 9.08 2.44 2.66
N ILE A 39 7.87 1.93 2.88
CA ILE A 39 7.11 1.18 1.87
C ILE A 39 6.78 2.05 0.66
N CYS A 40 6.34 3.28 0.87
CA CYS A 40 6.06 4.23 -0.21
C CYS A 40 7.33 4.55 -1.01
N PHE A 41 8.50 4.74 -0.37
CA PHE A 41 9.77 4.92 -1.09
C PHE A 41 10.15 3.71 -1.93
N PHE A 42 10.02 2.50 -1.38
CA PHE A 42 10.24 1.27 -2.14
C PHE A 42 9.28 1.15 -3.32
N GLY A 43 8.00 1.48 -3.12
CA GLY A 43 6.99 1.54 -4.17
C GLY A 43 7.38 2.52 -5.27
N ALA A 44 7.75 3.75 -4.92
CA ALA A 44 8.16 4.77 -5.89
C ALA A 44 9.40 4.35 -6.67
N ALA A 45 10.42 3.80 -6.00
CA ALA A 45 11.61 3.27 -6.64
C ALA A 45 11.27 2.13 -7.61
N PHE A 46 10.39 1.21 -7.21
CA PHE A 46 9.94 0.11 -8.05
C PHE A 46 9.14 0.59 -9.27
N VAL A 47 8.29 1.62 -9.10
CA VAL A 47 7.61 2.26 -10.22
C VAL A 47 8.66 2.80 -11.17
N VAL A 48 9.66 3.56 -10.73
CA VAL A 48 10.70 4.11 -11.61
C VAL A 48 11.52 3.02 -12.31
N TRP A 49 11.86 1.95 -11.59
CA TRP A 49 12.67 0.84 -12.11
C TRP A 49 11.93 -0.01 -13.17
N THR A 50 10.61 -0.13 -13.06
CA THR A 50 9.85 -1.02 -13.93
C THR A 50 9.57 -0.38 -15.29
N ASP A 51 9.96 -1.09 -16.36
CA ASP A 51 9.59 -0.76 -17.74
C ASP A 51 8.09 -1.00 -17.98
N LYS A 52 7.31 0.03 -17.64
CA LYS A 52 5.86 0.06 -17.82
C LYS A 52 5.47 0.09 -19.29
N ALA A 53 6.30 0.66 -20.17
CA ALA A 53 6.00 0.74 -21.59
C ALA A 53 6.00 -0.65 -22.23
N ALA A 54 7.01 -1.47 -21.90
CA ALA A 54 7.05 -2.86 -22.33
C ALA A 54 5.84 -3.67 -21.80
N LEU A 55 5.48 -3.50 -20.53
CA LEU A 55 4.32 -4.19 -19.94
C LEU A 55 3.00 -3.76 -20.58
N LEU A 56 2.77 -2.46 -20.75
CA LEU A 56 1.55 -1.92 -21.34
C LEU A 56 1.43 -2.30 -22.82
N ASN A 57 2.54 -2.30 -23.57
CA ASN A 57 2.54 -2.75 -24.97
C ASN A 57 2.13 -4.22 -25.11
N ARG A 58 2.55 -5.10 -24.19
CA ARG A 58 2.10 -6.50 -24.19
C ARG A 58 0.59 -6.60 -23.99
N ILE A 59 0.03 -5.85 -23.05
CA ILE A 59 -1.43 -5.83 -22.84
C ILE A 59 -2.13 -5.24 -24.06
N TYR A 60 -1.58 -4.18 -24.63
CA TYR A 60 -2.16 -3.49 -25.78
C TYR A 60 -2.32 -4.43 -26.98
N GLN A 61 -1.40 -5.37 -27.17
CA GLN A 61 -1.50 -6.41 -28.21
C GLN A 61 -2.68 -7.38 -27.98
N HIS A 62 -3.11 -7.58 -26.74
CA HIS A 62 -4.21 -8.48 -26.41
C HIS A 62 -5.56 -7.74 -26.28
N ASN A 63 -5.56 -6.58 -25.63
CA ASN A 63 -6.75 -5.77 -25.38
C ASN A 63 -6.39 -4.30 -25.08
N HIS A 64 -6.77 -3.40 -25.99
CA HIS A 64 -6.52 -1.96 -25.88
C HIS A 64 -7.20 -1.32 -24.66
N THR A 65 -8.44 -1.69 -24.37
CA THR A 65 -9.22 -1.14 -23.23
C THR A 65 -8.54 -1.52 -21.91
N SER A 66 -8.12 -2.78 -21.77
CA SER A 66 -7.39 -3.23 -20.57
C SER A 66 -6.07 -2.47 -20.41
N ALA A 67 -5.33 -2.21 -21.49
CA ALA A 67 -4.09 -1.44 -21.43
C ALA A 67 -4.33 0.01 -20.96
N GLN A 68 -5.41 0.66 -21.42
CA GLN A 68 -5.79 2.00 -20.96
C GLN A 68 -6.16 2.00 -19.47
N LEU A 69 -6.97 1.02 -19.02
CA LEU A 69 -7.33 0.88 -17.61
C LEU A 69 -6.10 0.65 -16.72
N CYS A 70 -5.18 -0.21 -17.14
CA CYS A 70 -3.90 -0.40 -16.44
C CYS A 70 -3.07 0.89 -16.39
N THR A 71 -3.07 1.68 -17.45
CA THR A 71 -2.37 2.97 -17.49
C THR A 71 -2.94 3.94 -16.46
N PHE A 72 -4.27 4.12 -16.43
CA PHE A 72 -4.93 4.98 -15.44
C PHE A 72 -4.64 4.52 -14.01
N TYR A 73 -4.74 3.21 -13.77
CA TYR A 73 -4.43 2.64 -12.46
C TYR A 73 -2.98 2.88 -12.04
N PHE A 74 -2.00 2.69 -12.93
CA PHE A 74 -0.59 2.95 -12.63
C PHE A 74 -0.32 4.41 -12.27
N ILE A 75 -1.00 5.36 -12.93
CA ILE A 75 -0.90 6.78 -12.59
C ILE A 75 -1.49 7.03 -11.20
N ILE A 76 -2.70 6.52 -10.92
CA ILE A 76 -3.35 6.67 -9.61
C ILE A 76 -2.49 6.07 -8.49
N ALA A 77 -1.92 4.89 -8.71
CA ALA A 77 -1.03 4.23 -7.76
C ALA A 77 0.23 5.08 -7.51
N LEU A 78 0.87 5.59 -8.56
CA LEU A 78 2.04 6.47 -8.42
C LEU A 78 1.70 7.75 -7.63
N VAL A 79 0.63 8.44 -7.98
CA VAL A 79 0.19 9.66 -7.27
C VAL A 79 -0.08 9.34 -5.80
N SER A 80 -0.78 8.24 -5.52
CA SER A 80 -1.08 7.82 -4.15
C SER A 80 0.19 7.51 -3.34
N VAL A 81 1.16 6.83 -3.95
CA VAL A 81 2.46 6.55 -3.34
C VAL A 81 3.22 7.84 -3.04
N LEU A 82 3.28 8.78 -3.98
CA LEU A 82 3.94 10.08 -3.80
C LEU A 82 3.26 10.91 -2.69
N LEU A 83 1.93 10.97 -2.68
CA LEU A 83 1.18 11.59 -1.60
C LEU A 83 1.48 10.93 -0.25
N GLY A 84 1.62 9.60 -0.22
CA GLY A 84 2.03 8.87 0.98
C GLY A 84 3.44 9.24 1.46
N ILE A 85 4.40 9.45 0.55
CA ILE A 85 5.76 9.93 0.90
C ILE A 85 5.70 11.33 1.51
N ILE A 86 4.92 12.23 0.91
CA ILE A 86 4.78 13.61 1.38
C ILE A 86 4.13 13.61 2.76
N ALA A 87 2.98 12.95 2.90
CA ALA A 87 2.24 12.84 4.15
C ALA A 87 3.07 12.24 5.28
N SER A 88 3.89 11.23 4.98
CA SER A 88 4.77 10.59 5.98
C SER A 88 6.07 11.34 6.27
N SER A 89 6.45 12.29 5.43
CA SER A 89 7.60 13.16 5.66
C SER A 89 7.24 14.42 6.43
N PHE A 90 6.00 14.89 6.29
CA PHE A 90 5.48 16.09 6.94
C PHE A 90 4.14 15.78 7.65
N PRO A 91 4.15 14.88 8.65
CA PRO A 91 2.90 14.41 9.27
C PRO A 91 2.16 15.50 10.05
N ASP A 92 2.87 16.54 10.51
CA ASP A 92 2.29 17.63 11.30
C ASP A 92 1.56 18.68 10.43
N THR A 93 1.87 18.76 9.13
CA THR A 93 1.27 19.74 8.21
C THR A 93 0.29 19.11 7.23
N ALA A 94 0.33 17.79 7.06
CA ALA A 94 -0.56 17.08 6.15
C ALA A 94 -1.87 16.66 6.86
N PRO A 95 -3.05 17.12 6.38
CA PRO A 95 -4.31 16.64 6.92
C PRO A 95 -4.43 15.13 6.68
N TRP A 96 -4.79 14.41 7.73
CA TRP A 96 -4.98 12.95 7.70
C TRP A 96 -3.72 12.19 7.25
N ALA A 97 -2.53 12.71 7.60
CA ALA A 97 -1.23 12.17 7.20
C ALA A 97 -1.14 10.64 7.33
N MET A 98 -1.65 10.09 8.43
CA MET A 98 -1.64 8.64 8.68
C MET A 98 -2.44 7.87 7.64
N VAL A 99 -3.65 8.33 7.31
CA VAL A 99 -4.53 7.67 6.33
C VAL A 99 -3.94 7.78 4.92
N VAL A 100 -3.41 8.94 4.57
CA VAL A 100 -2.78 9.17 3.26
C VAL A 100 -1.52 8.30 3.10
N ALA A 101 -0.66 8.23 4.12
CA ALA A 101 0.51 7.37 4.13
C ALA A 101 0.15 5.87 4.10
N TRP A 102 -0.88 5.47 4.83
CA TRP A 102 -1.43 4.12 4.82
C TRP A 102 -1.93 3.72 3.42
N ASN A 103 -2.68 4.60 2.76
CA ASN A 103 -3.18 4.35 1.41
C ASN A 103 -2.05 4.31 0.38
N GLY A 104 -1.09 5.24 0.45
CA GLY A 104 0.08 5.22 -0.44
C GLY A 104 0.87 3.92 -0.31
N SER A 105 1.01 3.40 0.92
CA SER A 105 1.69 2.12 1.17
C SER A 105 0.91 0.94 0.58
N LEU A 106 -0.42 0.92 0.71
CA LEU A 106 -1.26 -0.11 0.09
C LEU A 106 -1.11 -0.08 -1.45
N GLN A 107 -1.16 1.11 -2.04
CA GLN A 107 -1.03 1.28 -3.49
C GLN A 107 0.34 0.83 -4.01
N ALA A 108 1.42 0.96 -3.21
CA ALA A 108 2.71 0.37 -3.55
C ALA A 108 2.59 -1.16 -3.70
N PHE A 109 2.01 -1.86 -2.74
CA PHE A 109 1.83 -3.32 -2.82
C PHE A 109 0.93 -3.74 -3.98
N LEU A 110 -0.20 -3.06 -4.17
CA LEU A 110 -1.13 -3.37 -5.24
C LEU A 110 -0.50 -3.09 -6.62
N PHE A 111 0.35 -2.07 -6.75
CA PHE A 111 1.13 -1.83 -7.96
C PHE A 111 2.11 -2.96 -8.22
N LEU A 112 2.87 -3.41 -7.21
CA LEU A 112 3.78 -4.55 -7.34
C LEU A 112 3.02 -5.82 -7.77
N ASN A 113 1.87 -6.09 -7.15
CA ASN A 113 0.99 -7.21 -7.50
C ASN A 113 0.53 -7.12 -8.97
N ALA A 114 0.07 -5.95 -9.43
CA ALA A 114 -0.30 -5.74 -10.82
C ALA A 114 0.86 -5.99 -11.78
N CYS A 115 2.05 -5.45 -11.50
CA CYS A 115 3.24 -5.69 -12.31
C CYS A 115 3.65 -7.16 -12.35
N PHE A 116 3.54 -7.87 -11.22
CA PHE A 116 3.83 -9.31 -11.16
C PHE A 116 2.89 -10.10 -12.07
N HIS A 117 1.58 -9.89 -11.97
CA HIS A 117 0.61 -10.58 -12.82
C HIS A 117 0.82 -10.28 -14.30
N LEU A 118 1.08 -9.02 -14.65
CA LEU A 118 1.33 -8.62 -16.04
C LEU A 118 2.62 -9.21 -16.63
N ARG A 119 3.66 -9.42 -15.81
CA ARG A 119 4.87 -10.14 -16.26
C ARG A 119 4.60 -11.61 -16.55
N MET A 120 3.56 -12.18 -15.94
CA MET A 120 3.17 -13.59 -16.08
C MET A 120 2.05 -13.78 -17.10
N ILE A 121 1.72 -12.76 -17.90
CA ILE A 121 0.60 -12.80 -18.87
C ILE A 121 0.67 -14.00 -19.82
N GLU A 122 1.87 -14.40 -20.25
CA GLU A 122 2.10 -15.54 -21.14
C GLU A 122 1.81 -16.90 -20.50
N LEU A 123 1.72 -16.97 -19.17
CA LEU A 123 1.40 -18.20 -18.43
C LEU A 123 -0.10 -18.38 -18.22
N TYR A 124 -0.91 -17.36 -18.52
CA TYR A 124 -2.36 -17.46 -18.43
C TYR A 124 -2.93 -17.81 -19.80
N PRO A 125 -3.77 -18.87 -19.90
CA PRO A 125 -4.44 -19.21 -21.16
C PRO A 125 -5.37 -18.09 -21.65
N GLU A 126 -5.94 -17.33 -20.72
CA GLU A 126 -6.88 -16.25 -20.99
C GLU A 126 -6.61 -15.04 -20.08
N LEU A 127 -6.80 -13.84 -20.62
CA LEU A 127 -6.73 -12.59 -19.84
C LEU A 127 -7.69 -12.55 -18.65
N LEU A 128 -8.81 -13.27 -18.75
CA LEU A 128 -9.80 -13.36 -17.67
C LEU A 128 -9.18 -14.02 -16.43
N HIS A 129 -8.41 -15.10 -16.60
CA HIS A 129 -7.73 -15.78 -15.49
C HIS A 129 -6.69 -14.89 -14.81
N LEU A 130 -5.93 -14.12 -15.60
CA LEU A 130 -5.00 -13.14 -15.06
C LEU A 130 -5.73 -12.07 -14.24
N THR A 131 -6.85 -11.57 -14.76
CA THR A 131 -7.67 -10.54 -14.10
C THR A 131 -8.25 -11.07 -12.79
N ILE A 132 -8.85 -12.27 -12.80
CA ILE A 132 -9.39 -12.91 -11.59
C ILE A 132 -8.29 -13.13 -10.57
N SER A 133 -7.14 -13.68 -10.99
CA SER A 133 -5.98 -13.91 -10.12
C SER A 133 -5.51 -12.60 -9.48
N PHE A 134 -5.39 -11.53 -10.26
CA PHE A 134 -5.00 -10.21 -9.77
C PHE A 134 -6.02 -9.64 -8.77
N MET A 135 -7.32 -9.77 -9.06
CA MET A 135 -8.38 -9.29 -8.18
C MET A 135 -8.39 -10.06 -6.86
N VAL A 136 -8.28 -11.39 -6.90
CA VAL A 136 -8.26 -12.24 -5.71
C VAL A 136 -7.05 -11.90 -4.83
N THR A 137 -5.85 -11.83 -5.40
CA THR A 137 -4.66 -11.48 -4.60
C THR A 137 -4.75 -10.06 -4.05
N SER A 138 -5.23 -9.09 -4.85
CA SER A 138 -5.42 -7.70 -4.40
C SER A 138 -6.41 -7.58 -3.24
N VAL A 139 -7.53 -8.32 -3.29
CA VAL A 139 -8.52 -8.36 -2.22
C VAL A 139 -7.91 -8.98 -0.95
N ILE A 140 -7.21 -10.11 -1.07
CA ILE A 140 -6.56 -10.76 0.08
C ILE A 140 -5.52 -9.82 0.71
N PHE A 141 -4.67 -9.18 -0.10
CA PHE A 141 -3.71 -8.19 0.37
C PHE A 141 -4.39 -7.00 1.04
N SER A 142 -5.48 -6.49 0.47
CA SER A 142 -6.21 -5.34 1.02
C SER A 142 -6.90 -5.68 2.34
N ILE A 143 -7.46 -6.88 2.46
CA ILE A 143 -8.05 -7.40 3.70
C ILE A 143 -6.96 -7.54 4.76
N TYR A 144 -5.86 -8.22 4.44
CA TYR A 144 -4.72 -8.37 5.35
C TYR A 144 -4.18 -7.00 5.78
N TRP A 145 -3.97 -6.08 4.84
CA TRP A 145 -3.53 -4.71 5.10
C TRP A 145 -4.52 -3.97 5.99
N SER A 146 -5.82 -4.11 5.76
CA SER A 146 -6.85 -3.47 6.59
C SER A 146 -6.87 -3.99 8.02
N PHE A 147 -6.63 -5.29 8.26
CA PHE A 147 -6.62 -5.87 9.60
C PHE A 147 -5.29 -5.70 10.34
N TRP A 148 -4.16 -5.72 9.62
CA TRP A 148 -2.83 -5.64 10.22
C TRP A 148 -2.32 -4.21 10.32
N ALA A 149 -2.81 -3.31 9.47
CA ALA A 149 -2.48 -1.90 9.52
C ALA A 149 -3.58 -1.02 10.18
N ARG A 150 -4.78 -1.54 10.50
CA ARG A 150 -5.64 -1.01 11.60
C ARG A 150 -5.23 -1.73 12.89
N ASP A 151 -4.78 -1.10 13.97
CA ASP A 151 -5.56 -0.32 14.97
C ASP A 151 -4.62 0.28 16.06
N PRO A 152 -4.96 1.30 16.90
CA PRO A 152 -6.24 1.97 17.10
C PRO A 152 -6.14 3.51 17.02
N THR A 153 -6.57 4.10 15.91
CA THR A 153 -6.91 5.53 15.86
C THR A 153 -8.37 5.76 15.47
N VAL A 154 -9.04 4.75 14.92
CA VAL A 154 -10.49 4.84 14.64
C VAL A 154 -11.27 4.97 15.95
N ARG A 155 -10.83 4.31 17.04
CA ARG A 155 -11.38 4.55 18.39
C ARG A 155 -11.06 5.94 18.96
N LEU A 156 -10.01 6.64 18.52
CA LEU A 156 -9.64 7.96 19.04
C LEU A 156 -10.36 9.10 18.32
N VAL A 157 -10.68 8.94 17.04
CA VAL A 157 -11.54 9.90 16.32
C VAL A 157 -13.00 9.76 16.74
N GLU A 158 -13.44 8.54 17.10
CA GLU A 158 -14.76 8.31 17.71
C GLU A 158 -14.82 8.80 19.17
N ALA A 159 -13.78 8.58 19.98
CA ALA A 159 -13.73 9.09 21.36
C ALA A 159 -13.65 10.63 21.42
N ALA A 160 -12.89 11.27 20.52
CA ALA A 160 -12.77 12.74 20.46
C ALA A 160 -13.99 13.45 19.83
N ARG A 161 -15.00 12.70 19.35
CA ARG A 161 -16.30 13.24 18.90
C ARG A 161 -17.40 13.12 19.95
N HIS A 162 -17.12 12.46 21.07
CA HIS A 162 -18.08 12.21 22.16
C HIS A 162 -17.67 12.85 23.50
N GLU A 163 -16.67 13.74 23.50
CA GLU A 163 -16.35 14.71 24.56
C GLU A 163 -16.57 16.13 24.03
#